data_AF-A0A258B1U5-F1
#
_entry.id   AF-A0A258B1U5-F1
#
_cell.length_a   1.000
_cell.length_b   1.000
_cell.length_c   1.000
_cell.angle_alpha   90.00
_cell.angle_beta   90.00
_cell.angle_gamma   90.00
#
_symmetry.space_group_name_H-M   'P 1'
#
loop_
_entity.id
_entity.type
_entity.pdbx_description
1 polymer ?
#
loop_
_entity_poly.entity_id
_entity_poly.type
_entity_poly.pdbx_seq_one_letter_code
_entity_poly.pdbx_strand_id
1 'polypeptide(L)'
;MALAAASAAIRLADKLSEDKKRGYSLGAYYTEAVVLGQSRQNDDLALQKVEALLDLCNNPDDTMIRQAVQQLIADLRCRGGDAQSAVNFAQSALAVANGEPENVVFSKLALARALFDNAQTEEALKHACEAQTILKTIRVPVEANVQVLDSIADYASLLGDRTKLEPALSALMEVSDLSERIKKVKWTAIARSVVREQFRDRMLEFRNDPAPLEKAQTTHATNLSEANKLVVQPLLDLWHDLRDMGDAISAAYDFWGRGNLARVLLNARAFPHSFNVTLEVRTLEDVKCALRLWGIYADCLVLLWKGQSQNGLNIAPFRSDYAAPGGWGYQVCSGDVFKVKGSDKDWHPAMAFMSGLPHDVVSFLATDALPFVRAGRLFVVPAVCVACTSPGHGPFEQLLAETLNAVPSVRWKGVAGTAIGEVPYSPDAPFAVLADLAGNQEAKLRKLRLLLLKRSRDLRPDRNLELSAKELALEIDDALKDMMETYRSSGRKHGSTAQAETVNGSTAPFKINGHALSDDHPDSPYAPILILKQMGYGWSVQDGRVPKLPSRFEPEKGDVIGTWLAPPTSGWGEPVGIVG
;
A
#
# COMPACT_ATOMS: atom_id res chain seq x y z
N MET A 1 -31.35 2.29 -20.65
CA MET A 1 -32.77 2.42 -20.22
C MET A 1 -32.91 3.26 -18.96
N ALA A 2 -32.20 2.98 -17.85
CA ALA A 2 -32.31 3.75 -16.61
C ALA A 2 -32.04 5.27 -16.77
N LEU A 3 -31.00 5.65 -17.53
CA LEU A 3 -30.68 7.07 -17.77
C LEU A 3 -31.80 7.78 -18.55
N ALA A 4 -32.34 7.14 -19.58
CA ALA A 4 -33.45 7.69 -20.36
C ALA A 4 -34.72 7.88 -19.53
N ALA A 5 -34.97 7.00 -18.56
CA ALA A 5 -36.07 7.12 -17.61
C ALA A 5 -35.84 8.28 -16.62
N ALA A 6 -34.62 8.43 -16.08
CA ALA A 6 -34.27 9.55 -15.21
C ALA A 6 -34.40 10.91 -15.92
N SER A 7 -33.87 11.04 -17.15
CA SER A 7 -34.02 12.27 -17.93
C SER A 7 -35.47 12.53 -18.36
N ALA A 8 -36.29 11.48 -18.52
CA ALA A 8 -37.73 11.65 -18.75
C ALA A 8 -38.46 12.15 -17.49
N ALA A 9 -38.07 11.71 -16.30
CA ALA A 9 -38.61 12.18 -15.03
C ALA A 9 -38.33 13.69 -14.82
N ILE A 10 -37.15 14.18 -15.20
CA ILE A 10 -36.83 15.62 -15.17
C ILE A 10 -37.81 16.41 -16.06
N ARG A 11 -37.99 15.98 -17.32
CA ARG A 11 -38.93 16.63 -18.26
C ARG A 11 -40.39 16.60 -17.80
N LEU A 12 -40.77 15.61 -16.99
CA LEU A 12 -42.11 15.51 -16.40
C LEU A 12 -42.25 16.41 -15.17
N ALA A 13 -41.20 16.52 -14.35
CA ALA A 13 -41.17 17.43 -13.21
C ALA A 13 -41.34 18.90 -13.64
N ASP A 14 -40.77 19.29 -14.78
CA ASP A 14 -40.90 20.64 -15.36
C ASP A 14 -42.34 21.01 -15.76
N LYS A 15 -43.24 20.03 -15.86
CA LYS A 15 -44.66 20.24 -16.21
C LYS A 15 -45.59 20.33 -14.99
N LEU A 16 -45.07 20.19 -13.77
CA LEU A 16 -45.85 20.28 -12.54
C LEU A 16 -46.11 21.74 -12.13
N SER A 17 -47.10 21.96 -11.25
CA SER A 17 -47.32 23.26 -10.62
C SER A 17 -46.08 23.67 -9.82
N GLU A 18 -45.79 24.98 -9.72
CA GLU A 18 -44.57 25.50 -9.07
C GLU A 18 -44.37 24.96 -7.64
N ASP A 19 -45.45 24.81 -6.89
CA ASP A 19 -45.52 24.26 -5.53
C ASP A 19 -45.13 22.77 -5.44
N LYS A 20 -45.26 21.99 -6.52
CA LYS A 20 -44.83 20.57 -6.58
C LYS A 20 -43.52 20.38 -7.35
N LYS A 21 -43.23 21.27 -8.29
CA LYS A 21 -42.09 21.19 -9.20
C LYS A 21 -40.77 21.03 -8.45
N ARG A 22 -40.55 21.82 -7.39
CA ARG A 22 -39.27 21.80 -6.63
C ARG A 22 -38.89 20.39 -6.12
N GLY A 23 -39.74 19.75 -5.33
CA GLY A 23 -39.42 18.43 -4.74
C GLY A 23 -39.21 17.34 -5.78
N TYR A 24 -40.04 17.31 -6.82
CA TYR A 24 -39.92 16.34 -7.91
C TYR A 24 -38.71 16.59 -8.80
N SER A 25 -38.37 17.84 -9.10
CA SER A 25 -37.18 18.20 -9.87
C SER A 25 -35.92 17.82 -9.12
N LEU A 26 -35.81 18.13 -7.82
CA LEU A 26 -34.64 17.76 -7.00
C LEU A 26 -34.44 16.23 -6.96
N GLY A 27 -35.51 15.46 -6.73
CA GLY A 27 -35.44 14.00 -6.75
C GLY A 27 -35.08 13.42 -8.12
N ALA A 28 -35.58 14.01 -9.21
CA ALA A 28 -35.26 13.58 -10.57
C ALA A 28 -33.80 13.88 -10.96
N TYR A 29 -33.28 15.06 -10.60
CA TYR A 29 -31.87 15.41 -10.78
C TYR A 29 -30.95 14.49 -9.97
N TYR A 30 -31.31 14.20 -8.71
CA TYR A 30 -30.56 13.26 -7.89
C TYR A 30 -30.51 11.87 -8.54
N THR A 31 -31.65 11.35 -8.99
CA THR A 31 -31.74 10.04 -9.63
C THR A 31 -30.89 9.97 -10.90
N GLU A 32 -30.89 11.02 -11.72
CA GLU A 32 -30.03 11.08 -12.91
C GLU A 32 -28.54 11.03 -12.54
N ALA A 33 -28.13 11.78 -11.52
CA ALA A 33 -26.75 11.75 -11.03
C ALA A 33 -26.35 10.36 -10.48
N VAL A 34 -27.23 9.70 -9.73
CA VAL A 34 -27.00 8.33 -9.24
C VAL A 34 -26.83 7.35 -10.39
N VAL A 35 -27.70 7.41 -11.40
CA VAL A 35 -27.63 6.49 -12.56
C VAL A 35 -26.35 6.72 -13.37
N LEU A 36 -25.92 7.98 -13.52
CA LEU A 36 -24.65 8.32 -14.17
C LEU A 36 -23.46 7.79 -13.37
N GLY A 37 -23.45 7.98 -12.05
CA GLY A 37 -22.39 7.47 -11.18
C GLY A 37 -22.36 5.93 -11.11
N GLN A 38 -23.50 5.26 -11.21
CA GLN A 38 -23.54 3.79 -11.21
C GLN A 38 -22.95 3.17 -12.47
N SER A 39 -22.95 3.88 -13.61
CA SER A 39 -22.38 3.37 -14.86
C SER A 39 -20.85 3.33 -14.86
N ARG A 40 -20.19 4.02 -13.92
CA ARG A 40 -18.72 4.17 -13.78
C ARG A 40 -18.00 4.76 -15.01
N GLN A 41 -18.72 5.11 -16.07
CA GLN A 41 -18.15 5.66 -17.31
C GLN A 41 -18.17 7.20 -17.30
N ASN A 42 -18.98 7.81 -16.43
CA ASN A 42 -19.29 9.24 -16.45
C ASN A 42 -19.23 9.87 -15.04
N ASP A 43 -18.31 9.41 -14.19
CA ASP A 43 -18.21 9.89 -12.80
C ASP A 43 -17.98 11.42 -12.72
N ASP A 44 -17.21 12.00 -13.65
CA ASP A 44 -16.99 13.46 -13.73
C ASP A 44 -18.30 14.22 -14.02
N LEU A 45 -19.12 13.70 -14.94
CA LEU A 45 -20.41 14.30 -15.29
C LEU A 45 -21.44 14.12 -14.17
N ALA A 46 -21.43 12.95 -13.52
CA ALA A 46 -22.24 12.68 -12.34
C ALA A 46 -21.89 13.67 -11.22
N LEU A 47 -20.59 13.89 -10.98
CA LEU A 47 -20.07 14.81 -9.97
C LEU A 47 -20.50 16.25 -10.24
N GLN A 48 -20.31 16.75 -11.46
CA GLN A 48 -20.77 18.08 -11.86
C GLN A 48 -22.27 18.28 -11.63
N LYS A 49 -23.09 17.27 -11.98
CA LYS A 49 -24.55 17.34 -11.81
C LYS A 49 -24.97 17.33 -10.35
N VAL A 50 -24.33 16.51 -9.51
CA VAL A 50 -24.68 16.44 -8.08
C VAL A 50 -24.18 17.67 -7.31
N GLU A 51 -23.06 18.27 -7.70
CA GLU A 51 -22.58 19.53 -7.12
C GLU A 51 -23.51 20.69 -7.46
N ALA A 52 -23.94 20.80 -8.72
CA ALA A 52 -24.94 21.79 -9.12
C ALA A 52 -26.29 21.57 -8.39
N LEU A 53 -26.64 20.32 -8.08
CA LEU A 53 -27.84 20.00 -7.29
C LEU A 53 -27.71 20.44 -5.83
N LEU A 54 -26.51 20.36 -5.24
CA LEU A 54 -26.26 20.82 -3.88
C LEU A 54 -26.56 22.32 -3.74
N ASP A 55 -26.15 23.13 -4.72
CA ASP A 55 -26.42 24.58 -4.79
C ASP A 55 -27.91 24.92 -4.94
N LEU A 56 -28.75 23.96 -5.31
CA LEU A 56 -30.20 24.11 -5.38
C LEU A 56 -30.91 23.72 -4.07
N CYS A 57 -30.24 22.94 -3.21
CA CYS A 57 -30.79 22.40 -1.97
C CYS A 57 -30.71 23.42 -0.82
N ASN A 58 -31.23 24.64 -1.00
CA ASN A 58 -31.00 25.77 -0.09
C ASN A 58 -32.10 25.95 0.97
N ASN A 59 -33.23 25.24 0.84
CA ASN A 59 -34.34 25.31 1.81
C ASN A 59 -34.13 24.28 2.93
N PRO A 60 -34.42 24.61 4.21
CA PRO A 60 -34.56 23.62 5.29
C PRO A 60 -35.37 22.36 4.94
N ASP A 61 -36.41 22.48 4.10
CA ASP A 61 -37.22 21.33 3.68
C ASP A 61 -36.45 20.36 2.76
N ASP A 62 -35.34 20.80 2.16
CA ASP A 62 -34.52 19.99 1.25
C ASP A 62 -33.52 19.09 2.00
N THR A 63 -33.55 19.04 3.34
CA THR A 63 -32.51 18.41 4.20
C THR A 63 -32.20 16.96 3.81
N MET A 64 -33.22 16.12 3.55
CA MET A 64 -33.00 14.72 3.14
C MET A 64 -32.31 14.61 1.78
N ILE A 65 -32.69 15.45 0.82
CA ILE A 65 -32.05 15.46 -0.51
C ILE A 65 -30.63 16.01 -0.38
N ARG A 66 -30.42 17.06 0.40
CA ARG A 66 -29.10 17.63 0.69
C ARG A 66 -28.16 16.58 1.28
N GLN A 67 -28.63 15.81 2.26
CA GLN A 67 -27.90 14.69 2.82
C GLN A 67 -27.52 13.65 1.75
N ALA A 68 -28.48 13.20 0.96
CA ALA A 68 -28.26 12.18 -0.08
C ALA A 68 -27.30 12.67 -1.19
N VAL A 69 -27.39 13.95 -1.55
CA VAL A 69 -26.51 14.64 -2.49
C VAL A 69 -25.08 14.68 -1.95
N GLN A 70 -24.89 15.07 -0.69
CA GLN A 70 -23.57 15.09 -0.04
C GLN A 70 -22.95 13.69 0.06
N GLN A 71 -23.75 12.65 0.36
CA GLN A 71 -23.29 11.26 0.35
C GLN A 71 -22.85 10.80 -1.05
N LEU A 72 -23.60 11.16 -2.09
CA LEU A 72 -23.25 10.83 -3.47
C LEU A 72 -21.99 11.57 -3.94
N ILE A 73 -21.82 12.84 -3.57
CA ILE A 73 -20.58 13.59 -3.81
C ILE A 73 -19.41 12.87 -3.14
N ALA A 74 -19.56 12.47 -1.87
CA ALA A 74 -18.51 11.76 -1.15
C ALA A 74 -18.09 10.46 -1.88
N ASP A 75 -19.05 9.63 -2.28
CA ASP A 75 -18.77 8.38 -3.00
C ASP A 75 -18.11 8.61 -4.37
N LEU A 76 -18.56 9.62 -5.14
CA LEU A 76 -17.93 9.98 -6.42
C LEU A 76 -16.52 10.54 -6.24
N ARG A 77 -16.29 11.34 -5.19
CA ARG A 77 -14.97 11.89 -4.84
C ARG A 77 -14.00 10.80 -4.38
N CYS A 78 -14.46 9.83 -3.59
CA CYS A 78 -13.71 8.61 -3.26
C CYS A 78 -13.22 7.90 -4.53
N ARG A 79 -14.12 7.64 -5.48
CA ARG A 79 -13.78 6.98 -6.76
C ARG A 79 -12.85 7.83 -7.63
N GLY A 80 -12.99 9.15 -7.58
CA GLY A 80 -12.11 10.09 -8.26
C GLY A 80 -10.73 10.26 -7.61
N GLY A 81 -10.49 9.68 -6.44
CA GLY A 81 -9.24 9.81 -5.69
C GLY A 81 -9.10 11.10 -4.87
N ASP A 82 -10.18 11.83 -4.65
CA ASP A 82 -10.24 13.06 -3.85
C ASP A 82 -10.77 12.74 -2.44
N ALA A 83 -9.97 11.98 -1.68
CA ALA A 83 -10.37 11.37 -0.42
C ALA A 83 -10.71 12.41 0.67
N GLN A 84 -9.97 13.52 0.76
CA GLN A 84 -10.25 14.55 1.77
C GLN A 84 -11.56 15.28 1.51
N SER A 85 -11.84 15.63 0.26
CA SER A 85 -13.12 16.24 -0.08
C SER A 85 -14.25 15.25 0.20
N ALA A 86 -14.05 13.96 -0.10
CA ALA A 86 -15.00 12.92 0.24
C ALA A 86 -15.30 12.87 1.76
N VAL A 87 -14.27 12.94 2.61
CA VAL A 87 -14.42 13.03 4.07
C VAL A 87 -15.22 14.26 4.47
N ASN A 88 -14.87 15.45 3.94
CA ASN A 88 -15.56 16.70 4.27
C ASN A 88 -17.06 16.65 3.91
N PHE A 89 -17.38 16.10 2.74
CA PHE A 89 -18.79 15.94 2.30
C PHE A 89 -19.52 14.87 3.12
N ALA A 90 -18.87 13.77 3.47
CA ALA A 90 -19.48 12.73 4.31
C ALA A 90 -19.73 13.23 5.75
N GLN A 91 -18.81 14.03 6.31
CA GLN A 91 -19.00 14.71 7.60
C GLN A 91 -20.17 15.70 7.54
N SER A 92 -20.26 16.48 6.45
CA SER A 92 -21.38 17.40 6.23
C SER A 92 -22.71 16.63 6.14
N ALA A 93 -22.74 15.51 5.43
CA ALA A 93 -23.91 14.64 5.32
C ALA A 93 -24.34 14.05 6.67
N LEU A 94 -23.38 13.71 7.53
CA LEU A 94 -23.66 13.23 8.88
C LEU A 94 -24.21 14.36 9.77
N ALA A 95 -23.68 15.59 9.63
CA ALA A 95 -24.12 16.74 10.41
C ALA A 95 -25.55 17.18 10.09
N VAL A 96 -26.00 16.99 8.84
CA VAL A 96 -27.38 17.32 8.40
C VAL A 96 -28.36 16.15 8.46
N ALA A 97 -27.92 14.96 8.88
CA ALA A 97 -28.81 13.81 9.02
C ALA A 97 -29.92 14.13 10.05
N ASN A 98 -31.17 14.03 9.63
CA ASN A 98 -32.38 14.50 10.33
C ASN A 98 -32.75 13.73 11.63
N GLY A 99 -31.79 13.04 12.26
CA GLY A 99 -32.00 12.25 13.48
C GLY A 99 -32.74 10.92 13.28
N GLU A 100 -33.27 10.65 12.08
CA GLU A 100 -33.83 9.34 11.74
C GLU A 100 -32.69 8.29 11.78
N PRO A 101 -32.84 7.21 12.56
CA PRO A 101 -31.77 6.23 12.77
C PRO A 101 -31.19 5.66 11.48
N GLU A 102 -32.01 5.39 10.46
CA GLU A 102 -31.61 4.85 9.16
C GLU A 102 -30.67 5.83 8.43
N ASN A 103 -31.05 7.10 8.40
CA ASN A 103 -30.27 8.15 7.74
C ASN A 103 -28.93 8.38 8.44
N VAL A 104 -28.91 8.32 9.77
CA VAL A 104 -27.67 8.40 10.55
C VAL A 104 -26.76 7.20 10.26
N VAL A 105 -27.32 5.99 10.17
CA VAL A 105 -26.56 4.77 9.81
C VAL A 105 -25.91 4.93 8.43
N PHE A 106 -26.66 5.30 7.40
CA PHE A 106 -26.11 5.44 6.05
C PHE A 106 -25.07 6.56 5.96
N SER A 107 -25.27 7.68 6.65
CA SER A 107 -24.25 8.74 6.74
C SER A 107 -22.98 8.28 7.46
N LYS A 108 -23.10 7.50 8.54
CA LYS A 108 -21.94 6.93 9.25
C LYS A 108 -21.16 5.95 8.38
N LEU A 109 -21.84 5.13 7.57
CA LEU A 109 -21.17 4.21 6.64
C LEU A 109 -20.47 4.93 5.50
N ALA A 110 -21.11 5.96 4.93
CA ALA A 110 -20.49 6.80 3.91
C ALA A 110 -19.24 7.50 4.46
N LEU A 111 -19.32 8.03 5.68
CA LEU A 111 -18.19 8.62 6.38
C LEU A 111 -17.10 7.59 6.69
N ALA A 112 -17.46 6.41 7.19
CA ALA A 112 -16.52 5.34 7.47
C ALA A 112 -15.73 4.95 6.21
N ARG A 113 -16.40 4.82 5.06
CA ARG A 113 -15.73 4.54 3.79
C ARG A 113 -14.82 5.68 3.34
N ALA A 114 -15.27 6.93 3.41
CA ALA A 114 -14.46 8.07 3.05
C ALA A 114 -13.21 8.20 3.94
N LEU A 115 -13.36 7.97 5.24
CA LEU A 115 -12.26 7.90 6.19
C LEU A 115 -11.31 6.74 5.88
N PHE A 116 -11.83 5.58 5.50
CA PHE A 116 -11.00 4.44 5.11
C PHE A 116 -10.17 4.72 3.86
N ASP A 117 -10.77 5.30 2.82
CA ASP A 117 -10.07 5.71 1.60
C ASP A 117 -9.07 6.84 1.86
N ASN A 118 -9.35 7.68 2.87
CA ASN A 118 -8.44 8.67 3.44
C ASN A 118 -7.61 8.10 4.61
N ALA A 119 -7.42 6.77 4.64
CA ALA A 119 -6.70 5.93 5.61
C ALA A 119 -6.65 6.43 7.06
N GLN A 120 -7.83 6.84 7.52
CA GLN A 120 -8.23 6.99 8.91
C GLN A 120 -8.99 5.72 9.32
N THR A 121 -8.36 4.55 9.17
CA THR A 121 -9.01 3.23 9.32
C THR A 121 -9.57 3.00 10.74
N GLU A 122 -8.93 3.52 11.79
CA GLU A 122 -9.43 3.43 13.18
C GLU A 122 -10.74 4.23 13.34
N GLU A 123 -10.79 5.44 12.81
CA GLU A 123 -11.98 6.29 12.83
C GLU A 123 -13.11 5.71 11.95
N ALA A 124 -12.74 5.11 10.82
CA ALA A 124 -13.66 4.36 9.98
C ALA A 124 -14.30 3.18 10.73
N LEU A 125 -13.50 2.37 11.43
CA LEU A 125 -13.98 1.26 12.26
C LEU A 125 -14.93 1.75 13.36
N LYS A 126 -14.58 2.87 14.03
CA LYS A 126 -15.44 3.48 15.05
C LYS A 126 -16.82 3.82 14.49
N HIS A 127 -16.89 4.52 13.37
CA HIS A 127 -18.17 4.90 12.75
C HIS A 127 -18.97 3.70 12.24
N ALA A 128 -18.30 2.66 11.73
CA ALA A 128 -18.97 1.41 11.34
C ALA A 128 -19.58 0.69 12.55
N CYS A 129 -18.88 0.64 13.69
CA CYS A 129 -19.39 0.07 14.94
C CYS A 129 -20.57 0.87 15.52
N GLU A 130 -20.51 2.21 15.46
CA GLU A 130 -21.61 3.09 15.84
C GLU A 130 -22.84 2.84 14.96
N ALA A 131 -22.65 2.71 13.64
CA ALA A 131 -23.72 2.38 12.70
C ALA A 131 -24.36 1.02 13.04
N GLN A 132 -23.56 -0.01 13.34
CA GLN A 132 -24.07 -1.32 13.77
C GLN A 132 -24.88 -1.25 15.06
N THR A 133 -24.45 -0.42 16.01
CA THR A 133 -25.16 -0.24 17.29
C THR A 133 -26.54 0.35 17.07
N ILE A 134 -26.65 1.36 16.19
CA ILE A 134 -27.94 1.95 15.80
C ILE A 134 -28.78 0.92 15.04
N LEU A 135 -28.20 0.15 14.12
CA LEU A 135 -28.93 -0.88 13.37
C LEU A 135 -29.60 -1.93 14.25
N LYS A 136 -29.03 -2.25 15.41
CA LYS A 136 -29.64 -3.20 16.36
C LYS A 136 -30.92 -2.67 17.01
N THR A 137 -31.17 -1.35 16.99
CA THR A 137 -32.36 -0.74 17.61
C THR A 137 -33.49 -0.49 16.61
N ILE A 138 -33.25 -0.71 15.31
CA ILE A 138 -34.21 -0.44 14.24
C ILE A 138 -34.41 -1.63 13.31
N ARG A 139 -35.52 -1.65 12.58
CA ARG A 139 -35.78 -2.67 11.56
C ARG A 139 -35.21 -2.21 10.23
N VAL A 140 -34.07 -2.77 9.83
CA VAL A 140 -33.46 -2.51 8.52
C VAL A 140 -33.45 -3.74 7.62
N PRO A 141 -33.35 -3.55 6.29
CA PRO A 141 -33.08 -4.64 5.37
C PRO A 141 -31.82 -5.41 5.77
N VAL A 142 -31.88 -6.74 5.63
CA VAL A 142 -30.77 -7.64 5.96
C VAL A 142 -29.50 -7.28 5.18
N GLU A 143 -29.68 -6.79 3.94
CA GLU A 143 -28.62 -6.28 3.07
C GLU A 143 -27.79 -5.18 3.74
N ALA A 144 -28.45 -4.22 4.39
CA ALA A 144 -27.77 -3.11 5.05
C ALA A 144 -26.96 -3.62 6.25
N ASN A 145 -27.52 -4.53 7.04
CA ASN A 145 -26.80 -5.15 8.16
C ASN A 145 -25.56 -5.93 7.69
N VAL A 146 -25.67 -6.71 6.61
CA VAL A 146 -24.52 -7.43 6.04
C VAL A 146 -23.44 -6.46 5.55
N GLN A 147 -23.80 -5.34 4.93
CA GLN A 147 -22.84 -4.32 4.50
C GLN A 147 -22.08 -3.69 5.67
N VAL A 148 -22.78 -3.37 6.77
CA VAL A 148 -22.12 -2.81 7.97
C VAL A 148 -21.16 -3.82 8.58
N LEU A 149 -21.61 -5.07 8.72
CA LEU A 149 -20.78 -6.13 9.26
C LEU A 149 -19.56 -6.42 8.37
N ASP A 150 -19.72 -6.38 7.03
CA ASP A 150 -18.63 -6.49 6.07
C ASP A 150 -17.62 -5.35 6.28
N SER A 151 -18.06 -4.10 6.40
CA SER A 151 -17.16 -2.97 6.69
C SER A 151 -16.44 -3.11 8.04
N ILE A 152 -17.12 -3.56 9.10
CA ILE A 152 -16.47 -3.82 10.40
C ILE A 152 -15.43 -4.91 10.26
N ALA A 153 -15.76 -6.04 9.63
CA ALA A 153 -14.83 -7.14 9.41
C ALA A 153 -13.63 -6.72 8.53
N ASP A 154 -13.87 -5.85 7.55
CA ASP A 154 -12.85 -5.29 6.67
C ASP A 154 -11.85 -4.44 7.45
N TYR A 155 -12.33 -3.43 8.18
CA TYR A 155 -11.47 -2.50 8.92
C TYR A 155 -10.81 -3.16 10.13
N ALA A 156 -11.56 -3.97 10.88
CA ALA A 156 -11.03 -4.67 12.06
C ALA A 156 -9.93 -5.67 11.68
N SER A 157 -10.08 -6.42 10.58
CA SER A 157 -9.03 -7.33 10.10
C SER A 157 -7.77 -6.62 9.59
N LEU A 158 -7.89 -5.40 9.05
CA LEU A 158 -6.73 -4.59 8.65
C LEU A 158 -5.96 -4.08 9.87
N LEU A 159 -6.69 -3.67 10.90
CA LEU A 159 -6.10 -3.23 12.16
C LEU A 159 -5.60 -4.41 13.00
N GLY A 160 -6.17 -5.61 12.88
CA GLY A 160 -5.95 -6.73 13.79
C GLY A 160 -6.74 -6.62 15.09
N ASP A 161 -7.85 -5.87 15.09
CA ASP A 161 -8.73 -5.73 16.26
C ASP A 161 -9.68 -6.94 16.35
N ARG A 162 -9.19 -8.01 16.96
CA ARG A 162 -9.97 -9.25 17.17
C ARG A 162 -11.25 -9.02 17.97
N THR A 163 -11.25 -8.04 18.88
CA THR A 163 -12.42 -7.73 19.73
C THR A 163 -13.61 -7.22 18.93
N LYS A 164 -13.37 -6.59 17.78
CA LYS A 164 -14.40 -6.15 16.84
C LYS A 164 -14.63 -7.13 15.69
N LEU A 165 -13.58 -7.81 15.25
CA LEU A 165 -13.63 -8.76 14.14
C LEU A 165 -14.47 -10.00 14.48
N GLU A 166 -14.18 -10.68 15.59
CA GLU A 166 -14.83 -11.95 15.94
C GLU A 166 -16.36 -11.81 16.10
N PRO A 167 -16.89 -10.77 16.79
CA PRO A 167 -18.33 -10.55 16.85
C PRO A 167 -18.95 -10.24 15.48
N ALA A 168 -18.24 -9.50 14.62
CA ALA A 168 -18.74 -9.16 13.28
C ALA A 168 -18.83 -10.41 12.39
N LEU A 169 -17.81 -11.27 12.40
CA LEU A 169 -17.81 -12.53 11.67
C LEU A 169 -18.88 -13.50 12.20
N SER A 170 -19.04 -13.59 13.52
CA SER A 170 -20.08 -14.40 14.14
C SER A 170 -21.47 -13.94 13.71
N ALA A 171 -21.75 -12.63 13.79
CA ALA A 171 -23.00 -12.05 13.33
C ALA A 171 -23.23 -12.27 11.82
N LEU A 172 -22.19 -12.17 10.98
CA LEU A 172 -22.28 -12.50 9.56
C LEU A 172 -22.68 -13.96 9.35
N MET A 173 -22.06 -14.89 10.09
CA MET A 173 -22.35 -16.33 9.99
C MET A 173 -23.81 -16.66 10.36
N GLU A 174 -24.39 -15.97 11.34
CA GLU A 174 -25.77 -16.13 11.78
C GLU A 174 -26.82 -15.63 10.77
N VAL A 175 -26.47 -14.73 9.86
CA VAL A 175 -27.41 -14.24 8.83
C VAL A 175 -27.80 -15.38 7.87
N SER A 176 -29.08 -15.74 7.89
CA SER A 176 -29.71 -16.78 7.06
C SER A 176 -30.67 -16.17 6.02
N ASP A 177 -31.17 -16.99 5.08
CA ASP A 177 -32.16 -16.60 4.05
C ASP A 177 -31.76 -15.43 3.13
N LEU A 178 -30.51 -15.46 2.68
CA LEU A 178 -29.92 -14.44 1.84
C LEU A 178 -30.11 -14.69 0.34
N SER A 179 -30.29 -13.61 -0.43
CA SER A 179 -30.12 -13.65 -1.89
C SER A 179 -28.69 -14.07 -2.26
N GLU A 180 -28.51 -14.69 -3.44
CA GLU A 180 -27.18 -15.13 -3.92
C GLU A 180 -26.13 -14.02 -3.92
N ARG A 181 -26.54 -12.79 -4.25
CA ARG A 181 -25.66 -11.62 -4.21
C ARG A 181 -25.11 -11.38 -2.80
N ILE A 182 -25.96 -11.47 -1.77
CA ILE A 182 -25.57 -11.18 -0.38
C ILE A 182 -24.81 -12.35 0.24
N LYS A 183 -25.15 -13.60 -0.12
CA LYS A 183 -24.33 -14.77 0.20
C LYS A 183 -22.89 -14.58 -0.28
N LYS A 184 -22.70 -14.12 -1.52
CA LYS A 184 -21.37 -13.85 -2.07
C LYS A 184 -20.63 -12.81 -1.24
N VAL A 185 -21.27 -11.66 -0.92
CA VAL A 185 -20.66 -10.61 -0.09
C VAL A 185 -20.24 -11.17 1.28
N LYS A 186 -21.13 -11.91 1.96
CA LYS A 186 -20.85 -12.55 3.24
C LYS A 186 -19.63 -13.48 3.17
N TRP A 187 -19.59 -14.40 2.20
CA TRP A 187 -18.48 -15.34 2.08
C TRP A 187 -17.17 -14.67 1.69
N THR A 188 -17.22 -13.67 0.80
CA THR A 188 -16.04 -12.87 0.45
C THR A 188 -15.50 -12.11 1.66
N ALA A 189 -16.37 -11.51 2.49
CA ALA A 189 -15.96 -10.83 3.72
C ALA A 189 -15.23 -11.78 4.67
N ILE A 190 -15.81 -12.95 4.95
CA ILE A 190 -15.21 -13.97 5.83
C ILE A 190 -13.86 -14.43 5.29
N ALA A 191 -13.79 -14.82 4.01
CA ALA A 191 -12.55 -15.30 3.40
C ALA A 191 -11.45 -14.23 3.44
N ARG A 192 -11.80 -12.98 3.10
CA ARG A 192 -10.88 -11.84 3.12
C ARG A 192 -10.33 -11.58 4.53
N SER A 193 -11.19 -11.60 5.55
CA SER A 193 -10.77 -11.41 6.94
C SER A 193 -9.83 -12.51 7.43
N VAL A 194 -10.13 -13.79 7.12
CA VAL A 194 -9.25 -14.92 7.49
C VAL A 194 -7.88 -14.79 6.84
N VAL A 195 -7.83 -14.49 5.55
CA VAL A 195 -6.58 -14.33 4.81
C VAL A 195 -5.74 -13.17 5.36
N ARG A 196 -6.37 -12.04 5.71
CA ARG A 196 -5.68 -10.91 6.33
C ARG A 196 -5.13 -11.22 7.72
N GLU A 197 -5.89 -11.90 8.57
CA GLU A 197 -5.39 -12.35 9.88
C GLU A 197 -4.16 -13.25 9.71
N GLN A 198 -4.18 -14.17 8.75
CA GLN A 198 -3.02 -15.03 8.44
C GLN A 198 -1.79 -14.21 8.02
N PHE A 199 -1.94 -13.22 7.14
CA PHE A 199 -0.82 -12.36 6.73
C PHE A 199 -0.30 -11.51 7.87
N ARG A 200 -1.20 -10.99 8.70
CA ARG A 200 -0.85 -10.23 9.89
C ARG A 200 -0.04 -11.07 10.86
N ASP A 201 -0.57 -12.22 11.26
CA ASP A 201 0.08 -13.16 12.17
C ASP A 201 1.46 -13.56 11.61
N ARG A 202 1.57 -13.73 10.30
CA ARG A 202 2.84 -14.05 9.63
C ARG A 202 3.88 -12.93 9.71
N MET A 203 3.49 -11.69 9.46
CA MET A 203 4.39 -10.55 9.61
C MET A 203 4.82 -10.38 11.08
N LEU A 204 3.89 -10.57 12.02
CA LEU A 204 4.18 -10.54 13.46
C LEU A 204 5.12 -11.67 13.88
N GLU A 205 4.98 -12.87 13.32
CA GLU A 205 5.90 -13.99 13.55
C GLU A 205 7.33 -13.64 13.13
N PHE A 206 7.52 -13.04 11.95
CA PHE A 206 8.86 -12.62 11.52
C PHE A 206 9.41 -11.47 12.35
N ARG A 207 8.54 -10.54 12.76
CA ARG A 207 8.91 -9.39 13.60
C ARG A 207 9.41 -9.82 14.98
N ASN A 208 8.76 -10.83 15.56
CA ASN A 208 8.96 -11.28 16.93
C ASN A 208 9.80 -12.57 17.02
N ASP A 209 10.44 -12.98 15.92
CA ASP A 209 11.23 -14.21 15.90
C ASP A 209 12.44 -14.10 16.84
N PRO A 210 12.64 -15.06 17.76
CA PRO A 210 13.74 -15.00 18.73
C PRO A 210 15.12 -15.32 18.11
N ALA A 211 15.16 -15.94 16.92
CA ALA A 211 16.39 -16.36 16.25
C ALA A 211 16.36 -15.98 14.76
N PRO A 212 16.26 -14.68 14.42
CA PRO A 212 15.96 -14.25 13.06
C PRO A 212 17.01 -14.67 12.04
N LEU A 213 18.31 -14.64 12.39
CA LEU A 213 19.40 -15.06 11.49
C LEU A 213 19.45 -16.57 11.26
N GLU A 214 19.03 -17.37 12.24
CA GLU A 214 18.97 -18.83 12.08
C GLU A 214 17.86 -19.20 11.11
N LYS A 215 16.66 -18.65 11.31
CA LYS A 215 15.51 -18.87 10.42
C LYS A 215 15.74 -18.29 9.02
N ALA A 216 16.44 -17.16 8.92
CA ALA A 216 16.87 -16.60 7.63
C ALA A 216 18.01 -17.39 6.97
N GLN A 217 18.67 -18.28 7.70
CA GLN A 217 19.87 -19.02 7.28
C GLN A 217 21.02 -18.09 6.86
N THR A 218 21.31 -17.10 7.71
CA THR A 218 22.30 -16.03 7.50
C THR A 218 23.16 -15.76 8.74
N THR A 219 23.30 -16.75 9.64
CA THR A 219 24.00 -16.65 10.94
C THR A 219 25.45 -16.17 10.87
N HIS A 220 26.12 -16.33 9.72
CA HIS A 220 27.49 -15.88 9.51
C HIS A 220 27.63 -14.39 9.13
N ALA A 221 26.53 -13.71 8.83
CA ALA A 221 26.58 -12.31 8.39
C ALA A 221 26.81 -11.36 9.58
N THR A 222 27.66 -10.34 9.36
CA THR A 222 27.98 -9.34 10.40
C THR A 222 27.15 -8.07 10.28
N ASN A 223 26.50 -7.87 9.15
CA ASN A 223 25.66 -6.71 8.85
C ASN A 223 24.54 -7.06 7.86
N LEU A 224 23.57 -6.15 7.71
CA LEU A 224 22.39 -6.36 6.86
C LEU A 224 22.75 -6.59 5.39
N SER A 225 23.72 -5.86 4.84
CA SER A 225 24.13 -6.02 3.44
C SER A 225 24.71 -7.41 3.18
N GLU A 226 25.58 -7.91 4.07
CA GLU A 226 26.10 -9.28 4.01
C GLU A 226 25.00 -10.33 4.10
N ALA A 227 24.06 -10.17 5.02
CA ALA A 227 22.95 -11.11 5.18
C ALA A 227 22.06 -11.14 3.93
N ASN A 228 21.73 -9.96 3.39
CA ASN A 228 20.89 -9.85 2.19
C ASN A 228 21.60 -10.33 0.92
N LYS A 229 22.93 -10.19 0.82
CA LYS A 229 23.73 -10.77 -0.27
C LYS A 229 23.56 -12.29 -0.33
N LEU A 230 23.58 -12.98 0.81
CA LEU A 230 23.35 -14.42 0.88
C LEU A 230 21.94 -14.81 0.41
N VAL A 231 20.93 -13.98 0.73
CA VAL A 231 19.55 -14.21 0.31
C VAL A 231 19.35 -13.97 -1.19
N VAL A 232 20.05 -12.99 -1.77
CA VAL A 232 19.91 -12.62 -3.19
C VAL A 232 20.77 -13.49 -4.13
N GLN A 233 21.84 -14.12 -3.62
CA GLN A 233 22.78 -14.88 -4.46
C GLN A 233 22.11 -15.93 -5.37
N PRO A 234 21.13 -16.74 -4.90
CA PRO A 234 20.45 -17.70 -5.77
C PRO A 234 19.75 -17.05 -6.97
N LEU A 235 19.20 -15.83 -6.81
CA LEU A 235 18.59 -15.08 -7.89
C LEU A 235 19.64 -14.62 -8.91
N LEU A 236 20.80 -14.15 -8.44
CA LEU A 236 21.89 -13.72 -9.32
C LEU A 236 22.40 -14.88 -10.18
N ASP A 237 22.52 -16.07 -9.59
CA ASP A 237 22.90 -17.29 -10.30
C ASP A 237 21.86 -17.64 -11.38
N LEU A 238 20.57 -17.60 -11.03
CA LEU A 238 19.48 -17.83 -11.99
C LEU A 238 19.50 -16.81 -13.13
N TRP A 239 19.64 -15.51 -12.84
CA TRP A 239 19.73 -14.48 -13.88
C TRP A 239 20.96 -14.63 -14.76
N HIS A 240 22.09 -15.06 -14.19
CA HIS A 240 23.28 -15.32 -14.98
C HIS A 240 23.06 -16.44 -15.99
N ASP A 241 22.45 -17.54 -15.54
CA ASP A 241 22.13 -18.70 -16.39
C ASP A 241 21.04 -18.38 -17.43
N LEU A 242 20.05 -17.56 -17.07
CA LEU A 242 18.87 -17.27 -17.89
C LEU A 242 18.95 -15.98 -18.72
N ARG A 243 20.11 -15.31 -18.74
CA ARG A 243 20.29 -14.00 -19.40
C ARG A 243 19.87 -13.95 -20.88
N ASP A 244 19.96 -15.09 -21.58
CA ASP A 244 19.63 -15.20 -23.01
C ASP A 244 18.17 -15.68 -23.24
N MET A 245 17.40 -15.90 -22.16
CA MET A 245 16.04 -16.49 -22.20
C MET A 245 14.91 -15.49 -21.93
N GLY A 246 15.05 -14.24 -22.41
CA GLY A 246 13.96 -13.25 -22.41
C GLY A 246 13.18 -13.17 -21.09
N ASP A 247 11.87 -13.41 -21.14
CA ASP A 247 10.95 -13.31 -20.01
C ASP A 247 11.27 -14.24 -18.81
N ALA A 248 12.14 -15.24 -18.99
CA ALA A 248 12.53 -16.17 -17.92
C ALA A 248 13.15 -15.46 -16.70
N ILE A 249 13.78 -14.29 -16.88
CA ILE A 249 14.35 -13.52 -15.76
C ILE A 249 13.28 -12.98 -14.82
N SER A 250 12.09 -12.66 -15.35
CA SER A 250 10.93 -12.20 -14.56
C SER A 250 10.35 -13.34 -13.76
N ALA A 251 10.28 -14.52 -14.38
CA ALA A 251 9.83 -15.71 -13.70
C ALA A 251 10.78 -16.11 -12.56
N ALA A 252 12.10 -16.03 -12.79
CA ALA A 252 13.11 -16.30 -11.77
C ALA A 252 13.00 -15.33 -10.57
N TYR A 253 12.65 -14.06 -10.80
CA TYR A 253 12.48 -13.06 -9.74
C TYR A 253 11.28 -13.36 -8.84
N ASP A 254 10.11 -13.62 -9.41
CA ASP A 254 8.92 -13.98 -8.62
C ASP A 254 9.06 -15.32 -7.93
N PHE A 255 9.70 -16.29 -8.59
CA PHE A 255 10.09 -17.54 -7.95
C PHE A 255 10.95 -17.27 -6.72
N TRP A 256 12.08 -16.57 -6.88
CA TRP A 256 12.98 -16.24 -5.79
C TRP A 256 12.24 -15.54 -4.65
N GLY A 257 11.39 -14.54 -4.94
CA GLY A 257 10.69 -13.76 -3.94
C GLY A 257 9.86 -14.58 -2.94
N ARG A 258 9.38 -15.76 -3.35
CA ARG A 258 8.63 -16.71 -2.51
C ARG A 258 9.51 -17.26 -1.39
N GLY A 259 9.29 -16.76 -0.17
CA GLY A 259 10.06 -17.13 1.02
C GLY A 259 11.38 -16.39 1.18
N ASN A 260 12.03 -15.91 0.11
CA ASN A 260 13.22 -15.07 0.28
C ASN A 260 12.89 -13.67 0.79
N LEU A 261 11.71 -13.12 0.49
CA LEU A 261 11.31 -11.87 1.15
C LEU A 261 11.19 -12.04 2.66
N ALA A 262 10.59 -13.13 3.14
CA ALA A 262 10.55 -13.44 4.58
C ALA A 262 11.95 -13.48 5.21
N ARG A 263 12.95 -14.00 4.49
CA ARG A 263 14.37 -13.98 4.93
C ARG A 263 14.93 -12.55 4.98
N VAL A 264 14.58 -11.68 4.01
CA VAL A 264 14.94 -10.25 4.06
C VAL A 264 14.29 -9.56 5.27
N LEU A 265 13.02 -9.86 5.58
CA LEU A 265 12.35 -9.35 6.78
C LEU A 265 13.09 -9.75 8.06
N LEU A 266 13.43 -11.03 8.19
CA LEU A 266 14.18 -11.56 9.32
C LEU A 266 15.58 -10.94 9.44
N ASN A 267 16.31 -10.79 8.33
CA ASN A 267 17.61 -10.10 8.33
C ASN A 267 17.48 -8.66 8.82
N ALA A 268 16.50 -7.90 8.32
CA ALA A 268 16.29 -6.52 8.74
C ALA A 268 16.00 -6.42 10.25
N ARG A 269 15.32 -7.43 10.82
CA ARG A 269 15.10 -7.56 12.26
C ARG A 269 16.36 -7.86 13.06
N ALA A 270 17.24 -8.70 12.55
CA ALA A 270 18.51 -9.00 13.19
C ALA A 270 19.47 -7.80 13.25
N PHE A 271 19.29 -6.81 12.37
CA PHE A 271 20.13 -5.62 12.29
C PHE A 271 19.31 -4.32 12.50
N PRO A 272 18.81 -4.04 13.72
CA PRO A 272 17.92 -2.91 14.00
C PRO A 272 18.59 -1.52 13.92
N HIS A 273 19.89 -1.48 13.68
CA HIS A 273 20.68 -0.25 13.49
C HIS A 273 20.82 0.15 12.02
N SER A 274 20.29 -0.65 11.10
CA SER A 274 20.27 -0.32 9.67
C SER A 274 19.19 0.72 9.37
N PHE A 275 19.54 1.70 8.54
CA PHE A 275 18.61 2.70 8.04
C PHE A 275 17.94 2.18 6.77
N ASN A 276 16.75 1.58 6.94
CA ASN A 276 15.97 1.02 5.85
C ASN A 276 14.88 2.00 5.42
N VAL A 277 14.57 2.04 4.13
CA VAL A 277 13.51 2.90 3.58
C VAL A 277 12.54 2.03 2.78
N THR A 278 11.25 2.25 2.99
CA THR A 278 10.19 1.70 2.11
C THR A 278 9.57 2.82 1.30
N LEU A 279 9.27 2.58 0.03
CA LEU A 279 8.61 3.56 -0.83
C LEU A 279 7.67 2.85 -1.80
N GLU A 280 6.47 3.37 -1.95
CA GLU A 280 5.51 2.88 -2.94
C GLU A 280 5.82 3.46 -4.33
N VAL A 281 5.76 2.60 -5.35
CA VAL A 281 6.12 2.90 -6.75
C VAL A 281 5.11 2.26 -7.71
N ARG A 282 4.92 2.83 -8.91
CA ARG A 282 3.97 2.31 -9.91
C ARG A 282 4.52 2.17 -11.31
N THR A 283 5.63 2.83 -11.59
CA THR A 283 6.27 2.82 -12.89
C THR A 283 7.75 2.52 -12.73
N LEU A 284 8.39 2.09 -13.82
CA LEU A 284 9.84 1.95 -13.86
C LEU A 284 10.54 3.29 -13.57
N GLU A 285 9.95 4.42 -13.96
CA GLU A 285 10.54 5.73 -13.66
C GLU A 285 10.46 6.07 -12.17
N ASP A 286 9.39 5.68 -11.47
CA ASP A 286 9.32 5.80 -10.01
C ASP A 286 10.43 5.00 -9.34
N VAL A 287 10.67 3.76 -9.82
CA VAL A 287 11.76 2.89 -9.33
C VAL A 287 13.12 3.56 -9.53
N LYS A 288 13.37 4.11 -10.72
CA LYS A 288 14.62 4.82 -11.05
C LYS A 288 14.81 6.06 -10.19
N CYS A 289 13.78 6.89 -10.04
CA CYS A 289 13.79 8.08 -9.19
C CYS A 289 14.06 7.71 -7.73
N ALA A 290 13.35 6.70 -7.21
CA ALA A 290 13.53 6.21 -5.86
C ALA A 290 14.95 5.75 -5.59
N LEU A 291 15.53 4.99 -6.53
CA LEU A 291 16.90 4.50 -6.42
C LEU A 291 17.93 5.63 -6.49
N ARG A 292 17.71 6.64 -7.35
CA ARG A 292 18.57 7.83 -7.41
C ARG A 292 18.54 8.66 -6.12
N LEU A 293 17.36 8.76 -5.50
CA LEU A 293 17.18 9.49 -4.26
C LEU A 293 17.74 8.72 -3.06
N TRP A 294 17.31 7.47 -2.86
CA TRP A 294 17.56 6.71 -1.63
C TRP A 294 18.67 5.66 -1.73
N GLY A 295 19.09 5.27 -2.93
CA GLY A 295 20.01 4.14 -3.14
C GLY A 295 21.37 4.30 -2.46
N ILE A 296 21.85 5.53 -2.28
CA ILE A 296 23.11 5.81 -1.58
C ILE A 296 22.90 5.81 -0.06
N TYR A 297 21.78 6.37 0.40
CA TYR A 297 21.51 6.63 1.81
C TYR A 297 20.95 5.43 2.56
N ALA A 298 20.06 4.63 1.96
CA ALA A 298 19.47 3.49 2.64
C ALA A 298 20.45 2.30 2.70
N ASP A 299 20.51 1.61 3.84
CA ASP A 299 21.15 0.30 3.94
C ASP A 299 20.36 -0.74 3.14
N CYS A 300 19.02 -0.64 3.18
CA CYS A 300 18.10 -1.43 2.37
C CYS A 300 16.94 -0.55 1.88
N LEU A 301 16.72 -0.52 0.57
CA LEU A 301 15.60 0.14 -0.10
C LEU A 301 14.62 -0.93 -0.59
N VAL A 302 13.41 -0.92 -0.02
CA VAL A 302 12.32 -1.82 -0.42
C VAL A 302 11.24 -1.02 -1.13
N LEU A 303 11.03 -1.28 -2.41
CA LEU A 303 10.06 -0.59 -3.24
C LEU A 303 8.80 -1.43 -3.38
N LEU A 304 7.66 -0.92 -2.92
CA LEU A 304 6.37 -1.59 -3.03
C LEU A 304 5.72 -1.25 -4.38
N TRP A 305 5.70 -2.23 -5.28
CA TRP A 305 5.10 -2.10 -6.60
C TRP A 305 3.58 -2.18 -6.51
N LYS A 306 2.93 -1.02 -6.69
CA LYS A 306 1.47 -0.85 -6.83
C LYS A 306 1.08 -0.53 -8.28
N GLY A 307 1.99 -0.73 -9.23
CA GLY A 307 1.75 -0.54 -10.65
C GLY A 307 1.01 -1.72 -11.29
N GLN A 308 0.85 -1.68 -12.60
CA GLN A 308 0.31 -2.82 -13.35
C GLN A 308 1.23 -4.03 -13.16
N SER A 309 0.68 -5.18 -12.77
CA SER A 309 1.44 -6.42 -12.57
C SER A 309 1.17 -7.39 -13.73
N GLN A 310 2.13 -8.27 -14.00
CA GLN A 310 1.96 -9.37 -14.95
C GLN A 310 1.48 -10.59 -14.18
N ASN A 311 0.17 -10.81 -14.23
CA ASN A 311 -0.48 -11.88 -13.47
C ASN A 311 -0.95 -12.98 -14.42
N GLY A 312 -0.69 -14.23 -14.05
CA GLY A 312 -1.17 -15.37 -14.82
C GLY A 312 -0.33 -16.62 -14.64
N LEU A 313 -0.76 -17.67 -15.33
CA LEU A 313 -0.02 -18.91 -15.44
C LEU A 313 1.13 -18.74 -16.44
N ASN A 314 2.36 -18.92 -15.97
CA ASN A 314 3.56 -18.85 -16.80
C ASN A 314 4.32 -20.17 -16.76
N ILE A 315 5.03 -20.46 -17.85
CA ILE A 315 5.97 -21.56 -17.95
C ILE A 315 7.37 -20.96 -18.01
N ALA A 316 8.24 -21.41 -17.12
CA ALA A 316 9.61 -20.93 -17.02
C ALA A 316 10.59 -22.09 -16.79
N PRO A 317 11.85 -21.96 -17.23
CA PRO A 317 12.91 -22.91 -16.91
C PRO A 317 13.16 -22.93 -15.39
N PHE A 318 13.21 -24.13 -14.81
CA PHE A 318 13.57 -24.35 -13.41
C PHE A 318 14.76 -25.30 -13.27
N ARG A 319 15.66 -24.99 -12.34
CA ARG A 319 16.93 -25.73 -12.19
C ARG A 319 16.71 -27.01 -11.39
N SER A 320 17.14 -28.15 -11.93
CA SER A 320 16.88 -29.47 -11.34
C SER A 320 17.56 -29.69 -9.99
N ASP A 321 18.70 -29.03 -9.77
CA ASP A 321 19.52 -29.09 -8.55
C ASP A 321 19.29 -27.87 -7.63
N TYR A 322 18.20 -27.12 -7.79
CA TYR A 322 17.90 -26.00 -6.91
C TYR A 322 17.61 -26.51 -5.49
N ALA A 323 18.51 -26.19 -4.56
CA ALA A 323 18.41 -26.55 -3.15
C ALA A 323 18.50 -25.32 -2.23
N ALA A 324 18.42 -24.11 -2.79
CA ALA A 324 18.51 -22.90 -2.00
C ALA A 324 17.26 -22.71 -1.12
N PRO A 325 17.37 -21.98 0.01
CA PRO A 325 16.23 -21.66 0.86
C PRO A 325 15.33 -20.61 0.18
N GLY A 326 14.01 -20.73 0.38
CA GLY A 326 13.05 -19.97 -0.41
C GLY A 326 13.08 -20.38 -1.89
N GLY A 327 12.38 -19.66 -2.77
CA GLY A 327 12.16 -20.18 -4.11
C GLY A 327 11.28 -21.44 -4.07
N TRP A 328 10.30 -21.50 -3.19
CA TRP A 328 9.40 -22.65 -3.15
C TRP A 328 7.97 -22.13 -3.06
N GLY A 329 7.12 -22.63 -3.94
CA GLY A 329 5.72 -22.22 -4.09
C GLY A 329 5.01 -23.18 -5.03
N TYR A 330 3.77 -22.87 -5.39
CA TYR A 330 2.91 -23.68 -6.27
C TYR A 330 3.46 -23.78 -7.71
N GLN A 331 4.56 -24.51 -7.89
CA GLN A 331 5.17 -24.77 -9.17
C GLN A 331 5.12 -26.26 -9.47
N VAL A 332 4.57 -26.60 -10.62
CA VAL A 332 4.59 -27.96 -11.13
C VAL A 332 5.72 -28.06 -12.13
N CYS A 333 6.76 -28.81 -11.78
CA CYS A 333 7.83 -29.17 -12.71
C CYS A 333 7.41 -30.45 -13.44
N SER A 334 7.34 -30.40 -14.77
CA SER A 334 6.94 -31.54 -15.58
C SER A 334 7.62 -31.49 -16.95
N GLY A 335 8.04 -32.65 -17.44
CA GLY A 335 8.65 -32.81 -18.76
C GLY A 335 10.14 -33.19 -18.70
N ASP A 336 10.70 -33.38 -19.89
CA ASP A 336 12.08 -33.83 -20.07
C ASP A 336 13.09 -32.76 -19.63
N VAL A 337 14.22 -33.22 -19.12
CA VAL A 337 15.37 -32.37 -18.79
C VAL A 337 15.90 -31.75 -20.09
N PHE A 338 16.18 -30.45 -20.05
CA PHE A 338 16.86 -29.75 -21.13
C PHE A 338 18.04 -28.90 -20.61
N LYS A 339 18.91 -28.49 -21.54
CA LYS A 339 20.02 -27.59 -21.27
C LYS A 339 19.68 -26.17 -21.70
N VAL A 340 19.91 -25.22 -20.79
CA VAL A 340 19.87 -23.79 -21.12
C VAL A 340 21.19 -23.41 -21.79
N LYS A 341 21.12 -22.65 -22.88
CA LYS A 341 22.32 -22.19 -23.58
C LYS A 341 23.19 -21.36 -22.64
N GLY A 342 24.45 -21.75 -22.47
CA GLY A 342 25.39 -21.04 -21.60
C GLY A 342 25.34 -21.44 -20.13
N SER A 343 24.56 -22.47 -19.77
CA SER A 343 24.55 -23.10 -18.45
C SER A 343 24.89 -24.59 -18.57
N ASP A 344 25.76 -25.10 -17.69
CA ASP A 344 26.07 -26.53 -17.61
C ASP A 344 25.03 -27.33 -16.81
N LYS A 345 24.04 -26.64 -16.23
CA LYS A 345 23.02 -27.19 -15.34
C LYS A 345 21.88 -27.86 -16.11
N ASP A 346 21.21 -28.78 -15.43
CA ASP A 346 20.00 -29.45 -15.93
C ASP A 346 18.75 -28.65 -15.54
N TRP A 347 17.83 -28.46 -16.48
CA TRP A 347 16.62 -27.66 -16.31
C TRP A 347 15.36 -28.44 -16.68
N HIS A 348 14.26 -28.12 -16.00
CA HIS A 348 12.92 -28.62 -16.29
C HIS A 348 11.98 -27.47 -16.66
N PRO A 349 10.93 -27.73 -17.45
CA PRO A 349 9.83 -26.80 -17.56
C PRO A 349 9.07 -26.77 -16.24
N ALA A 350 8.90 -25.58 -15.66
CA ALA A 350 8.06 -25.37 -14.48
C ALA A 350 6.90 -24.45 -14.84
N MET A 351 5.71 -24.84 -14.40
CA MET A 351 4.48 -24.05 -14.53
C MET A 351 4.09 -23.49 -13.18
N ALA A 352 3.86 -22.18 -13.11
CA ALA A 352 3.50 -21.50 -11.88
C ALA A 352 2.50 -20.37 -12.13
N PHE A 353 1.59 -20.14 -11.19
CA PHE A 353 0.81 -18.91 -11.18
C PHE A 353 1.67 -17.79 -10.60
N MET A 354 1.96 -16.77 -11.40
CA MET A 354 2.83 -15.66 -11.04
C MET A 354 2.00 -14.40 -10.91
N SER A 355 2.28 -13.61 -9.88
CA SER A 355 1.77 -12.25 -9.74
C SER A 355 2.98 -11.32 -9.67
N GLY A 356 3.56 -11.08 -10.84
CA GLY A 356 4.93 -10.60 -10.98
C GLY A 356 5.04 -9.14 -11.35
N LEU A 357 6.24 -8.59 -11.12
CA LEU A 357 6.64 -7.31 -11.68
C LEU A 357 6.66 -7.38 -13.21
N PRO A 358 6.38 -6.27 -13.91
CA PRO A 358 6.60 -6.18 -15.34
C PRO A 358 8.03 -6.53 -15.77
N HIS A 359 8.16 -7.11 -16.97
CA HIS A 359 9.46 -7.53 -17.51
C HIS A 359 10.50 -6.38 -17.58
N ASP A 360 10.09 -5.18 -17.95
CA ASP A 360 10.97 -4.00 -17.99
C ASP A 360 11.52 -3.62 -16.61
N VAL A 361 10.71 -3.78 -15.55
CA VAL A 361 11.16 -3.59 -14.16
C VAL A 361 12.18 -4.65 -13.77
N VAL A 362 11.91 -5.92 -14.04
CA VAL A 362 12.86 -6.99 -13.69
C VAL A 362 14.14 -6.91 -14.52
N SER A 363 14.03 -6.61 -15.82
CA SER A 363 15.18 -6.38 -16.69
C SER A 363 16.06 -5.27 -16.14
N PHE A 364 15.47 -4.13 -15.75
CA PHE A 364 16.20 -3.03 -15.12
C PHE A 364 16.95 -3.44 -13.85
N LEU A 365 16.34 -4.28 -13.01
CA LEU A 365 16.98 -4.83 -11.81
C LEU A 365 18.14 -5.78 -12.13
N ALA A 366 18.00 -6.57 -13.20
CA ALA A 366 19.01 -7.52 -13.64
C ALA A 366 20.16 -6.88 -14.43
N THR A 367 19.99 -5.65 -14.96
CA THR A 367 21.00 -4.94 -15.75
C THR A 367 21.53 -3.70 -15.04
N ASP A 368 20.75 -2.63 -15.02
CA ASP A 368 21.19 -1.29 -14.63
C ASP A 368 21.32 -1.14 -13.11
N ALA A 369 20.33 -1.65 -12.36
CA ALA A 369 20.34 -1.63 -10.90
C ALA A 369 21.00 -2.86 -10.27
N LEU A 370 21.57 -3.76 -11.10
CA LEU A 370 22.26 -4.97 -10.64
C LEU A 370 23.30 -4.72 -9.54
N PRO A 371 24.11 -3.62 -9.56
CA PRO A 371 25.04 -3.35 -8.46
C PRO A 371 24.36 -3.21 -7.09
N PHE A 372 23.17 -2.62 -7.02
CA PHE A 372 22.42 -2.46 -5.78
C PHE A 372 21.73 -3.76 -5.34
N VAL A 373 21.16 -4.50 -6.29
CA VAL A 373 20.57 -5.82 -6.02
C VAL A 373 21.66 -6.77 -5.51
N ARG A 374 22.79 -6.86 -6.21
CA ARG A 374 23.95 -7.66 -5.81
C ARG A 374 24.52 -7.25 -4.46
N ALA A 375 24.42 -5.98 -4.09
CA ALA A 375 24.84 -5.51 -2.77
C ALA A 375 23.83 -5.87 -1.65
N GLY A 376 22.67 -6.45 -1.98
CA GLY A 376 21.60 -6.74 -1.02
C GLY A 376 20.87 -5.48 -0.52
N ARG A 377 20.89 -4.40 -1.32
CA ARG A 377 20.41 -3.06 -0.92
C ARG A 377 19.13 -2.62 -1.61
N LEU A 378 18.66 -3.34 -2.63
CA LEU A 378 17.47 -2.99 -3.40
C LEU A 378 16.57 -4.21 -3.60
N PHE A 379 15.31 -4.06 -3.25
CA PHE A 379 14.25 -5.02 -3.53
C PHE A 379 13.03 -4.31 -4.09
N VAL A 380 12.40 -4.88 -5.11
CA VAL A 380 11.09 -4.42 -5.60
C VAL A 380 10.11 -5.54 -5.35
N VAL A 381 9.04 -5.24 -4.61
CA VAL A 381 8.11 -6.23 -4.09
C VAL A 381 6.73 -5.94 -4.66
N PRO A 382 6.09 -6.87 -5.39
CA PRO A 382 4.69 -6.72 -5.77
C PRO A 382 3.82 -6.58 -4.52
N ALA A 383 3.10 -5.47 -4.40
CA ALA A 383 2.39 -5.15 -3.15
C ALA A 383 1.29 -6.20 -2.84
N VAL A 384 0.69 -6.79 -3.88
CA VAL A 384 -0.26 -7.92 -3.77
C VAL A 384 0.39 -9.17 -3.15
N CYS A 385 1.65 -9.46 -3.45
CA CYS A 385 2.37 -10.63 -2.92
C CYS A 385 2.72 -10.51 -1.42
N VAL A 386 2.45 -9.35 -0.82
CA VAL A 386 2.64 -9.06 0.61
C VAL A 386 1.42 -8.40 1.27
N ALA A 387 0.25 -8.51 0.63
CA ALA A 387 -1.02 -7.97 1.12
C ALA A 387 -1.06 -6.44 1.37
N CYS A 388 -0.10 -5.69 0.82
CA CYS A 388 -0.03 -4.23 0.87
C CYS A 388 -0.85 -3.62 -0.27
N THR A 389 -2.16 -3.87 -0.27
CA THR A 389 -3.07 -3.46 -1.36
C THR A 389 -3.84 -2.19 -1.05
N SER A 390 -3.59 -1.54 0.09
CA SER A 390 -4.34 -0.35 0.49
C SER A 390 -4.03 0.82 -0.45
N PRO A 391 -5.01 1.71 -0.73
CA PRO A 391 -4.73 2.97 -1.41
C PRO A 391 -3.81 3.85 -0.54
N GLY A 392 -2.54 3.94 -0.93
CA GLY A 392 -1.50 4.61 -0.15
C GLY A 392 -0.98 3.81 1.03
N HIS A 393 -0.33 4.51 1.96
CA HIS A 393 0.29 3.86 3.11
C HIS A 393 -0.81 3.45 4.10
N GLY A 394 -1.16 2.16 4.13
CA GLY A 394 -2.21 1.59 4.97
C GLY A 394 -1.67 0.74 6.14
N PRO A 395 -2.55 0.05 6.89
CA PRO A 395 -2.15 -0.76 8.05
C PRO A 395 -1.15 -1.88 7.75
N PHE A 396 -1.29 -2.59 6.62
CA PHE A 396 -0.35 -3.64 6.22
C PHE A 396 0.98 -3.06 5.75
N GLU A 397 0.97 -1.93 5.06
CA GLU A 397 2.18 -1.20 4.67
C GLU A 397 2.97 -0.73 5.90
N GLN A 398 2.26 -0.23 6.93
CA GLN A 398 2.87 0.12 8.21
C GLN A 398 3.43 -1.12 8.90
N LEU A 399 2.66 -2.21 9.01
CA LEU A 399 3.12 -3.46 9.63
C LEU A 399 4.37 -4.02 8.92
N LEU A 400 4.40 -3.98 7.59
CA LEU A 400 5.55 -4.40 6.79
C LEU A 400 6.76 -3.51 7.07
N ALA A 401 6.58 -2.18 7.11
CA ALA A 401 7.66 -1.25 7.41
C ALA A 401 8.21 -1.44 8.83
N GLU A 402 7.35 -1.66 9.83
CA GLU A 402 7.73 -2.00 11.21
C GLU A 402 8.47 -3.35 11.31
N THR A 403 8.09 -4.32 10.47
CA THR A 403 8.76 -5.62 10.37
C THR A 403 10.15 -5.46 9.74
N LEU A 404 10.27 -4.62 8.71
CA LEU A 404 11.54 -4.27 8.05
C LEU A 404 12.44 -3.34 8.87
N ASN A 405 11.97 -2.81 10.01
CA ASN A 405 12.62 -1.69 10.70
C ASN A 405 12.94 -0.55 9.71
N ALA A 406 11.99 -0.27 8.80
CA ALA A 406 12.11 0.71 7.74
C ALA A 406 11.28 1.94 8.03
N VAL A 407 11.73 3.07 7.52
CA VAL A 407 11.00 4.33 7.55
C VAL A 407 10.25 4.47 6.23
N PRO A 408 8.91 4.43 6.22
CA PRO A 408 8.12 4.73 5.02
C PRO A 408 8.44 6.12 4.52
N SER A 409 8.73 6.21 3.23
CA SER A 409 8.84 7.46 2.52
C SER A 409 7.61 7.59 1.62
N VAL A 410 6.92 8.72 1.72
CA VAL A 410 5.67 8.98 1.00
C VAL A 410 5.70 10.38 0.42
N ARG A 411 5.03 10.59 -0.70
CA ARG A 411 4.82 11.93 -1.23
C ARG A 411 3.60 12.54 -0.56
N TRP A 412 3.75 13.69 0.11
CA TRP A 412 2.64 14.38 0.77
C TRP A 412 2.73 15.89 0.54
N LYS A 413 1.65 16.48 0.05
CA LYS A 413 1.52 17.93 -0.24
C LYS A 413 0.78 18.77 0.82
N GLY A 414 0.42 18.25 1.99
CA GLY A 414 -0.64 18.83 2.84
C GLY A 414 -0.30 19.08 4.31
N VAL A 415 0.90 18.73 4.80
CA VAL A 415 1.28 18.97 6.22
C VAL A 415 2.68 19.56 6.31
N ALA A 416 2.81 20.58 7.18
CA ALA A 416 4.09 21.05 7.70
C ALA A 416 4.67 19.98 8.64
N GLY A 417 5.31 18.96 8.07
CA GLY A 417 6.11 18.02 8.84
C GLY A 417 7.32 18.72 9.47
N THR A 418 7.95 18.07 10.44
CA THR A 418 9.21 18.59 10.99
C THR A 418 10.30 18.47 9.94
N ALA A 419 10.98 19.57 9.59
CA ALA A 419 12.08 19.51 8.64
C ALA A 419 13.16 18.51 9.10
N ILE A 420 13.56 17.63 8.18
CA ILE A 420 14.69 16.70 8.34
C ILE A 420 15.92 17.29 7.65
N GLY A 421 15.76 17.74 6.41
CA GLY A 421 16.83 18.34 5.62
C GLY A 421 16.58 18.23 4.12
N GLU A 422 17.53 18.71 3.33
CA GLU A 422 17.53 18.55 1.88
C GLU A 422 18.45 17.39 1.49
N VAL A 423 17.86 16.27 1.07
CA VAL A 423 18.61 15.07 0.68
C VAL A 423 19.15 15.26 -0.74
N PRO A 424 20.48 15.32 -0.93
CA PRO A 424 21.08 15.43 -2.26
C PRO A 424 20.81 14.18 -3.10
N TYR A 425 20.62 14.37 -4.39
CA TYR A 425 20.55 13.25 -5.34
C TYR A 425 20.95 13.70 -6.74
N SER A 426 21.13 12.74 -7.64
CA SER A 426 21.42 13.02 -9.05
C SER A 426 20.37 12.37 -9.94
N PRO A 427 19.47 13.16 -10.58
CA PRO A 427 18.37 12.64 -11.39
C PRO A 427 18.83 11.92 -12.66
N ASP A 428 20.05 12.17 -13.11
CA ASP A 428 20.60 11.73 -14.39
C ASP A 428 21.87 10.87 -14.23
N ALA A 429 22.35 10.65 -12.99
CA ALA A 429 23.50 9.78 -12.76
C ALA A 429 23.24 8.32 -13.20
N PRO A 430 24.21 7.67 -13.87
CA PRO A 430 24.17 6.23 -14.10
C PRO A 430 24.19 5.46 -12.76
N PHE A 431 23.43 4.37 -12.68
CA PHE A 431 23.29 3.61 -11.43
C PHE A 431 24.59 2.95 -10.96
N ALA A 432 25.47 2.54 -11.88
CA ALA A 432 26.80 2.04 -11.55
C ALA A 432 27.63 3.09 -10.79
N VAL A 433 27.56 4.35 -11.22
CA VAL A 433 28.23 5.48 -10.56
C VAL A 433 27.69 5.69 -9.14
N LEU A 434 26.38 5.61 -8.98
CA LEU A 434 25.74 5.73 -7.66
C LEU A 434 26.15 4.59 -6.72
N ALA A 435 26.26 3.36 -7.25
CA ALA A 435 26.71 2.21 -6.49
C ALA A 435 28.18 2.34 -6.05
N ASP A 436 29.05 2.77 -6.96
CA ASP A 436 30.47 3.06 -6.65
C ASP A 436 30.58 4.17 -5.61
N LEU A 437 29.78 5.23 -5.75
CA LEU A 437 29.74 6.32 -4.79
C LEU A 437 29.31 5.84 -3.40
N ALA A 438 28.30 4.97 -3.34
CA ALA A 438 27.82 4.40 -2.11
C ALA A 438 28.89 3.54 -1.41
N GLY A 439 29.66 2.75 -2.18
CA GLY A 439 30.79 1.97 -1.65
C GLY A 439 31.95 2.86 -1.18
N ASN A 440 32.33 3.87 -1.98
CA ASN A 440 33.46 4.75 -1.70
C ASN A 440 33.24 5.68 -0.49
N GLN A 441 31.98 6.01 -0.17
CA GLN A 441 31.63 6.90 0.95
C GLN A 441 31.05 6.15 2.14
N GLU A 442 31.15 4.82 2.20
CA GLU A 442 30.44 3.99 3.18
C GLU A 442 30.67 4.42 4.64
N ALA A 443 31.90 4.81 5.02
CA ALA A 443 32.19 5.29 6.36
C ALA A 443 31.41 6.59 6.72
N LYS A 444 31.31 7.53 5.78
CA LYS A 444 30.54 8.78 5.98
C LYS A 444 29.04 8.50 5.97
N LEU A 445 28.59 7.67 5.04
CA LEU A 445 27.19 7.29 4.90
C LEU A 445 26.70 6.55 6.14
N ARG A 446 27.52 5.68 6.75
CA ARG A 446 27.19 5.02 8.02
C ARG A 446 26.91 6.04 9.12
N LYS A 447 27.72 7.10 9.26
CA LYS A 447 27.46 8.17 10.23
C LYS A 447 26.13 8.87 9.93
N LEU A 448 25.90 9.28 8.67
CA LEU A 448 24.67 9.93 8.26
C LEU A 448 23.43 9.05 8.49
N ARG A 449 23.49 7.76 8.15
CA ARG A 449 22.43 6.77 8.38
C ARG A 449 22.04 6.67 9.85
N LEU A 450 23.02 6.65 10.75
CA LEU A 450 22.77 6.66 12.19
C LEU A 450 22.10 7.95 12.65
N LEU A 451 22.47 9.11 12.09
CA LEU A 451 21.82 10.39 12.38
C LEU A 451 20.37 10.42 11.88
N LEU A 452 20.13 9.99 10.64
CA LEU A 452 18.79 9.88 10.06
C LEU A 452 17.91 8.90 10.86
N LEU A 453 18.47 7.77 11.28
CA LEU A 453 17.78 6.80 12.13
C LEU A 453 17.42 7.41 13.49
N LYS A 454 18.35 8.08 14.17
CA LYS A 454 18.08 8.81 15.43
C LYS A 454 16.97 9.84 15.22
N ARG A 455 17.08 10.66 14.19
CA ARG A 455 16.10 11.71 13.89
C ARG A 455 14.72 11.15 13.59
N SER A 456 14.63 10.03 12.86
CA SER A 456 13.35 9.37 12.62
C SER A 456 12.71 8.88 13.93
N ARG A 457 13.51 8.41 14.90
CA ARG A 457 13.03 8.01 16.22
C ARG A 457 12.61 9.20 17.09
N ASP A 458 13.20 10.38 16.87
CA ASP A 458 12.88 11.63 17.59
C ASP A 458 11.61 12.32 17.08
N LEU A 459 11.01 11.87 15.97
CA LEU A 459 9.69 12.35 15.51
C LEU A 459 8.53 11.92 16.44
N ARG A 460 8.83 11.34 17.61
CA ARG A 460 7.86 10.95 18.63
C ARG A 460 7.24 12.21 19.28
N PRO A 461 5.92 12.26 19.47
CA PRO A 461 5.23 13.44 19.98
C PRO A 461 5.45 13.76 21.47
N ASP A 462 6.42 13.12 22.17
CA ASP A 462 6.59 13.31 23.61
C ASP A 462 8.04 13.59 24.05
N ARG A 463 8.16 14.62 24.92
CA ARG A 463 9.32 15.15 25.69
C ARG A 463 10.28 16.17 25.05
N ASN A 464 10.12 17.43 25.48
CA ASN A 464 11.11 18.32 26.15
C ASN A 464 12.62 18.22 25.83
N LEU A 465 13.03 17.88 24.61
CA LEU A 465 14.44 17.87 24.18
C LEU A 465 14.70 18.79 22.98
N GLU A 466 14.17 20.02 23.02
CA GLU A 466 14.32 21.00 21.92
C GLU A 466 15.78 21.32 21.58
N LEU A 467 16.69 21.30 22.56
CA LEU A 467 18.12 21.59 22.32
C LEU A 467 18.82 20.43 21.60
N SER A 468 18.65 19.19 22.06
CA SER A 468 19.24 18.00 21.43
C SER A 468 18.67 17.76 20.02
N ALA A 469 17.39 18.10 19.79
CA ALA A 469 16.77 18.01 18.47
C ALA A 469 17.34 19.04 17.47
N LYS A 470 17.76 20.23 17.94
CA LYS A 470 18.41 21.25 17.10
C LYS A 470 19.85 20.86 16.76
N GLU A 471 20.61 20.36 17.72
CA GLU A 471 21.98 19.86 17.50
C GLU A 471 21.98 18.71 16.48
N LEU A 472 21.08 17.74 16.63
CA LEU A 472 20.93 16.64 15.69
C LEU A 472 20.55 17.12 14.28
N ALA A 473 19.66 18.12 14.18
CA ALA A 473 19.28 18.69 12.89
C ALA A 473 20.47 19.38 12.20
N LEU A 474 21.31 20.09 12.95
CA LEU A 474 22.53 20.70 12.43
C LEU A 474 23.55 19.63 11.97
N GLU A 475 23.75 18.57 12.76
CA GLU A 475 24.63 17.46 12.36
C GLU A 475 24.17 16.76 11.07
N ILE A 476 22.85 16.62 10.89
CA ILE A 476 22.26 16.08 9.66
C ILE A 476 22.49 17.04 8.50
N ASP A 477 22.19 18.32 8.68
CA ASP A 477 22.35 19.34 7.64
C ASP A 477 23.80 19.45 7.15
N ASP A 478 24.76 19.45 8.07
CA ASP A 478 26.19 19.47 7.73
C ASP A 478 26.61 18.20 6.97
N ALA A 479 26.15 17.02 7.41
CA ALA A 479 26.43 15.76 6.71
C ALA A 479 25.77 15.71 5.31
N LEU A 480 24.58 16.30 5.14
CA LEU A 480 23.90 16.40 3.85
C LEU A 480 24.59 17.41 2.91
N LYS A 481 25.11 18.53 3.43
CA LYS A 481 25.95 19.48 2.65
C LYS A 481 27.24 18.84 2.16
N ASP A 482 27.92 18.07 3.02
CA ASP A 482 29.11 17.30 2.62
C ASP A 482 28.80 16.31 1.50
N MET A 483 27.63 15.66 1.59
CA MET A 483 27.16 14.78 0.52
C MET A 483 26.84 15.57 -0.75
N MET A 484 26.21 16.74 -0.67
CA MET A 484 25.93 17.60 -1.83
C MET A 484 27.22 17.95 -2.59
N GLU A 485 28.30 18.30 -1.89
CA GLU A 485 29.59 18.55 -2.54
C GLU A 485 30.17 17.28 -3.19
N THR A 486 29.97 16.14 -2.55
CA THR A 486 30.36 14.84 -3.11
C THR A 486 29.61 14.54 -4.42
N TYR A 487 28.29 14.79 -4.48
CA TYR A 487 27.50 14.67 -5.70
C TYR A 487 27.96 15.66 -6.77
N ARG A 488 28.23 16.92 -6.43
CA ARG A 488 28.75 17.91 -7.39
C ARG A 488 30.13 17.53 -7.93
N SER A 489 31.00 16.97 -7.10
CA SER A 489 32.31 16.48 -7.51
C SER A 489 32.20 15.27 -8.45
N SER A 490 31.34 14.30 -8.10
CA SER A 490 31.04 13.15 -8.96
C SER A 490 30.39 13.58 -10.29
N GLY A 491 29.42 14.48 -10.24
CA GLY A 491 28.72 15.03 -11.40
C GLY A 491 29.65 15.75 -12.37
N ARG A 492 30.61 16.54 -11.87
CA ARG A 492 31.67 17.13 -12.71
C ARG A 492 32.51 16.10 -13.45
N LYS A 493 32.75 14.94 -12.85
CA LYS A 493 33.55 13.87 -13.47
C LYS A 493 32.76 13.04 -14.47
N HIS A 494 31.45 12.89 -14.28
CA HIS A 494 30.64 11.90 -14.99
C HIS A 494 29.48 12.53 -15.78
N GLY A 495 29.41 13.85 -15.83
CA GLY A 495 28.43 14.60 -16.62
C GLY A 495 27.02 14.57 -16.05
N SER A 496 26.86 14.42 -14.73
CA SER A 496 25.55 14.40 -14.07
C SER A 496 25.27 15.64 -13.23
N THR A 497 23.99 15.95 -13.04
CA THR A 497 23.54 17.08 -12.23
C THR A 497 23.33 16.70 -10.77
N ALA A 498 23.51 17.65 -9.86
CA ALA A 498 23.17 17.49 -8.45
C ALA A 498 21.93 18.32 -8.13
N GLN A 499 20.93 17.66 -7.54
CA GLN A 499 19.70 18.27 -7.05
C GLN A 499 19.51 17.93 -5.56
N ALA A 500 18.51 18.54 -4.93
CA ALA A 500 18.15 18.27 -3.55
C ALA A 500 16.64 18.06 -3.45
N GLU A 501 16.23 17.09 -2.65
CA GLU A 501 14.84 16.82 -2.32
C GLU A 501 14.59 17.21 -0.86
N THR A 502 13.60 18.07 -0.62
CA THR A 502 13.21 18.43 0.74
C THR A 502 12.53 17.24 1.41
N VAL A 503 13.07 16.81 2.54
CA VAL A 503 12.52 15.74 3.36
C VAL A 503 12.00 16.30 4.67
N ASN A 504 10.74 16.05 4.95
CA ASN A 504 10.10 16.34 6.23
C ASN A 504 9.77 15.03 6.96
N GLY A 505 9.60 15.11 8.27
CA GLY A 505 9.23 14.00 9.12
C GLY A 505 7.80 14.17 9.63
N SER A 506 7.09 13.06 9.73
CA SER A 506 5.79 12.94 10.39
C SER A 506 5.68 11.59 11.09
N THR A 507 4.51 11.30 11.66
CA THR A 507 4.17 10.00 12.24
C THR A 507 3.04 9.36 11.45
N ALA A 508 3.06 8.03 11.36
CA ALA A 508 1.97 7.27 10.74
C ALA A 508 0.65 7.46 11.52
N PRO A 509 -0.50 7.52 10.82
CA PRO A 509 -1.79 7.78 11.46
C PRO A 509 -2.42 6.54 12.10
N PHE A 510 -1.97 5.32 11.80
CA PHE A 510 -2.66 4.11 12.24
C PHE A 510 -2.25 3.69 13.64
N LYS A 511 -3.26 3.55 14.49
CA LYS A 511 -3.14 3.06 15.85
C LYS A 511 -4.24 2.05 16.14
N ILE A 512 -4.02 1.22 17.15
CA ILE A 512 -5.06 0.43 17.81
C ILE A 512 -5.09 0.92 19.25
N ASN A 513 -6.22 1.45 19.71
CA ASN A 513 -6.38 1.91 21.10
C ASN A 513 -5.30 2.91 21.55
N GLY A 514 -4.80 3.75 20.63
CA GLY A 514 -3.75 4.73 20.91
C GLY A 514 -2.31 4.20 20.82
N HIS A 515 -2.11 2.92 20.51
CA HIS A 515 -0.81 2.28 20.36
C HIS A 515 -0.52 1.86 18.92
N ALA A 516 0.74 1.51 18.59
CA ALA A 516 1.07 1.02 17.25
C ALA A 516 0.29 -0.26 16.93
N LEU A 517 0.03 -0.52 15.65
CA LEU A 517 -0.76 -1.67 15.20
C LEU A 517 -0.22 -3.01 15.75
N SER A 518 1.07 -3.10 16.02
CA SER A 518 1.77 -4.29 16.46
C SER A 518 2.19 -4.17 17.94
N ASP A 519 1.23 -4.28 18.86
CA ASP A 519 1.48 -4.10 20.29
C ASP A 519 2.04 -5.33 21.00
N ASP A 520 3.12 -5.08 21.75
CA ASP A 520 3.52 -5.83 22.97
C ASP A 520 4.60 -5.07 23.80
N HIS A 521 4.94 -3.81 23.49
CA HIS A 521 5.98 -3.08 24.25
C HIS A 521 5.62 -1.60 24.49
N PRO A 522 5.83 -1.05 25.70
CA PRO A 522 5.71 0.39 25.98
C PRO A 522 6.73 1.25 25.19
N ASP A 523 7.70 0.62 24.51
CA ASP A 523 8.65 1.25 23.60
C ASP A 523 8.24 1.16 22.11
N SER A 524 7.08 0.57 21.80
CA SER A 524 6.58 0.41 20.42
C SER A 524 6.28 1.77 19.81
N PRO A 525 7.12 2.28 18.88
CA PRO A 525 7.02 3.66 18.46
C PRO A 525 5.99 3.77 17.33
N TYR A 526 5.27 4.88 17.33
CA TYR A 526 4.88 5.59 16.11
C TYR A 526 5.86 5.27 14.96
N ALA A 527 5.39 4.66 13.87
CA ALA A 527 6.22 4.48 12.69
C ALA A 527 6.49 5.88 12.10
N PRO A 528 7.74 6.40 12.17
CA PRO A 528 8.03 7.68 11.57
C PRO A 528 7.84 7.58 10.06
N ILE A 529 7.39 8.65 9.42
CA ILE A 529 7.24 8.74 7.98
C ILE A 529 8.11 9.88 7.46
N LEU A 530 8.82 9.64 6.36
CA LEU A 530 9.52 10.67 5.60
C LEU A 530 8.62 11.19 4.50
N ILE A 531 8.25 12.45 4.60
CA ILE A 531 7.47 13.18 3.60
C ILE A 531 8.41 13.78 2.57
N LEU A 532 8.18 13.39 1.31
CA LEU A 532 8.85 13.93 0.12
C LEU A 532 7.98 14.99 -0.56
N LYS A 533 8.63 15.96 -1.18
CA LYS A 533 7.99 17.07 -1.89
C LYS A 533 7.57 16.69 -3.31
N GLN A 534 8.44 15.99 -4.03
CA GLN A 534 8.35 15.75 -5.48
C GLN A 534 8.21 14.27 -5.83
N MET A 535 8.88 13.38 -5.10
CA MET A 535 9.01 11.96 -5.43
C MET A 535 8.21 11.04 -4.50
N GLY A 536 7.92 9.82 -4.97
CA GLY A 536 7.17 8.81 -4.21
C GLY A 536 5.69 8.75 -4.52
N TYR A 537 5.03 7.68 -4.05
CA TYR A 537 3.58 7.56 -4.15
C TYR A 537 2.89 8.63 -3.31
N GLY A 538 2.02 9.39 -3.96
CA GLY A 538 1.27 10.49 -3.40
C GLY A 538 0.05 10.00 -2.65
N TRP A 539 0.01 10.32 -1.36
CA TRP A 539 -1.26 10.48 -0.67
C TRP A 539 -1.74 11.91 -0.93
N SER A 540 -2.66 12.09 -1.87
CA SER A 540 -3.24 13.40 -2.17
C SER A 540 -4.42 13.66 -1.24
N VAL A 541 -4.14 14.35 -0.14
CA VAL A 541 -5.18 14.97 0.69
C VAL A 541 -5.46 16.41 0.20
N GLN A 542 -4.58 17.02 -0.63
CA GLN A 542 -4.79 18.36 -1.20
C GLN A 542 -4.19 18.55 -2.61
N ASP A 543 -4.90 19.38 -3.39
CA ASP A 543 -4.78 19.78 -4.79
C ASP A 543 -5.37 18.84 -5.86
N GLY A 544 -6.63 19.14 -6.18
CA GLY A 544 -7.59 18.43 -7.02
C GLY A 544 -7.27 18.30 -8.51
N ARG A 545 -6.06 17.89 -8.86
CA ARG A 545 -5.81 17.21 -10.15
C ARG A 545 -5.01 15.94 -9.91
N VAL A 546 -5.75 14.89 -9.61
CA VAL A 546 -5.31 13.50 -9.71
C VAL A 546 -5.07 13.20 -11.19
N PRO A 547 -3.86 12.84 -11.65
CA PRO A 547 -3.75 12.13 -12.92
C PRO A 547 -4.55 10.84 -12.76
N LYS A 548 -5.58 10.62 -13.60
CA LYS A 548 -6.49 9.45 -13.55
C LYS A 548 -5.74 8.24 -13.01
N LEU A 549 -5.97 7.92 -11.73
CA LEU A 549 -5.41 6.74 -11.11
C LEU A 549 -5.90 5.57 -11.98
N PRO A 550 -5.02 4.74 -12.56
CA PRO A 550 -5.45 3.46 -13.09
C PRO A 550 -6.27 2.77 -11.98
N SER A 551 -7.43 2.27 -12.35
CA SER A 551 -8.56 1.89 -11.49
C SER A 551 -8.32 0.74 -10.50
N ARG A 552 -7.07 0.41 -10.18
CA ARG A 552 -6.72 -0.89 -9.61
C ARG A 552 -6.02 -0.76 -8.27
N PHE A 553 -6.84 -0.68 -7.23
CA PHE A 553 -6.43 -0.89 -5.83
C PHE A 553 -6.73 -2.33 -5.38
N GLU A 554 -7.72 -2.96 -6.02
CA GLU A 554 -8.13 -4.32 -5.70
C GLU A 554 -7.32 -5.35 -6.52
N PRO A 555 -6.94 -6.49 -5.91
CA PRO A 555 -6.40 -7.64 -6.64
C PRO A 555 -7.31 -8.06 -7.80
N GLU A 556 -6.76 -8.47 -8.94
CA GLU A 556 -7.54 -9.11 -10.00
C GLU A 556 -7.83 -10.56 -9.66
N LYS A 557 -8.85 -11.10 -10.35
CA LYS A 557 -9.13 -12.52 -10.34
C LYS A 557 -7.89 -13.30 -10.81
N GLY A 558 -7.33 -14.09 -9.89
CA GLY A 558 -6.15 -14.92 -10.13
C GLY A 558 -4.89 -14.42 -9.40
N ASP A 559 -4.88 -13.21 -8.85
CA ASP A 559 -3.71 -12.69 -8.13
C ASP A 559 -3.34 -13.60 -6.94
N VAL A 560 -2.07 -13.95 -6.82
CA VAL A 560 -1.59 -14.84 -5.75
C VAL A 560 -1.10 -14.02 -4.57
N ILE A 561 -2.03 -13.66 -3.70
CA ILE A 561 -1.80 -12.73 -2.58
C ILE A 561 -0.92 -13.39 -1.51
N GLY A 562 0.04 -12.62 -0.98
CA GLY A 562 0.85 -13.03 0.18
C GLY A 562 1.89 -14.12 -0.06
N THR A 563 2.09 -14.56 -1.30
CA THR A 563 3.01 -15.65 -1.66
C THR A 563 4.47 -15.42 -1.28
N TRP A 564 4.89 -14.17 -1.14
CA TRP A 564 6.27 -13.83 -0.78
C TRP A 564 6.53 -13.92 0.73
N LEU A 565 5.48 -14.06 1.55
CA LEU A 565 5.54 -14.23 3.01
C LEU A 565 5.57 -15.72 3.45
N ALA A 566 5.72 -16.64 2.49
CA ALA A 566 5.84 -18.08 2.73
C ALA A 566 7.07 -18.42 3.60
N PRO A 567 7.08 -19.57 4.32
CA PRO A 567 8.23 -19.94 5.15
C PRO A 567 9.48 -20.16 4.30
N PRO A 568 10.68 -19.94 4.86
CA PRO A 568 11.94 -20.21 4.16
C PRO A 568 12.29 -21.71 4.02
N THR A 569 11.43 -22.62 4.50
CA THR A 569 11.64 -24.07 4.47
C THR A 569 11.33 -24.67 3.10
N SER A 570 12.09 -25.69 2.71
CA SER A 570 11.75 -26.54 1.55
C SER A 570 10.49 -27.36 1.84
N GLY A 571 9.50 -27.30 0.95
CA GLY A 571 8.29 -28.12 1.05
C GLY A 571 7.02 -27.42 0.59
N TRP A 572 6.07 -28.23 0.10
CA TRP A 572 4.72 -27.84 -0.28
C TRP A 572 3.87 -27.52 0.96
N GLY A 573 4.19 -26.44 1.67
CA GLY A 573 3.29 -25.88 2.69
C GLY A 573 2.42 -24.82 2.03
N GLU A 574 1.13 -25.09 1.85
CA GLU A 574 0.16 -24.17 1.25
C GLU A 574 0.02 -22.88 2.09
N PRO A 575 0.32 -21.67 1.57
CA PRO A 575 -0.37 -20.47 2.02
C PRO A 575 -1.71 -20.36 1.27
N VAL A 576 -2.80 -20.34 2.02
CA VAL A 576 -4.20 -20.28 1.56
C VAL A 576 -4.37 -19.34 0.37
N GLY A 577 -4.40 -19.92 -0.83
CA GLY A 577 -4.75 -19.20 -2.04
C GLY A 577 -6.25 -19.26 -2.24
N ILE A 578 -7.01 -18.30 -1.69
CA ILE A 578 -8.36 -17.97 -2.16
C ILE A 578 -8.60 -16.48 -1.90
N VAL A 579 -8.76 -15.65 -2.93
CA VAL A 579 -10.01 -14.89 -3.20
C VAL A 579 -10.04 -14.46 -4.69
N GLY A 580 -11.04 -14.92 -5.42
CA GLY A 580 -11.53 -14.39 -6.69
C GLY A 580 -13.00 -14.73 -6.88
#